data_AF-A0A9D8PQS9-F1
#
_entry.id   AF-A0A9D8PQS9-F1
#
_cell.length_a   1.000
_cell.length_b   1.000
_cell.length_c   1.000
_cell.angle_alpha   90.00
_cell.angle_beta   90.00
_cell.angle_gamma   90.00
#
_symmetry.space_group_name_H-M   'P 1'
#
loop_
_entity.id
_entity.type
_entity.pdbx_description
1 polymer ?
#
loop_
_entity_poly.entity_id
_entity_poly.type
_entity_poly.pdbx_seq_one_letter_code
_entity_poly.pdbx_strand_id
1 'polypeptide(L)' 'MFIPLLDGIDIQGKDITADALLTQRKLAAYVVSREAHYHFTVKGNQPTLQADIALLFQNRQASDQVVVSPP' A
#
# COMPACT_ATOMS: atom_id res chain seq x y z
N MET A 1 -16.80 4.26 3.32
CA MET A 1 -16.39 3.84 4.67
C MET A 1 -15.86 2.41 4.54
N PHE A 2 -14.55 2.20 4.53
CA PHE A 2 -13.93 0.88 4.27
C PHE A 2 -13.55 0.13 5.56
N ILE A 3 -13.35 0.86 6.67
CA ILE A 3 -12.96 0.29 7.98
C ILE A 3 -13.93 -0.81 8.45
N PRO A 4 -15.27 -0.61 8.40
CA PRO A 4 -16.21 -1.64 8.85
C PRO A 4 -16.13 -2.96 8.08
N LEU A 5 -15.69 -2.92 6.82
CA LEU A 5 -15.48 -4.15 6.04
C LEU A 5 -14.33 -4.97 6.60
N LEU A 6 -13.25 -4.30 7.03
CA LEU A 6 -12.04 -4.94 7.53
C LEU A 6 -12.14 -5.33 9.02
N ASP A 7 -13.11 -4.78 9.77
CA ASP A 7 -13.31 -5.13 11.18
C ASP A 7 -13.70 -6.60 11.36
N GLY A 8 -14.45 -7.18 10.41
CA GLY A 8 -14.86 -8.58 10.43
C GLY A 8 -13.87 -9.56 9.82
N ILE A 9 -12.71 -9.10 9.38
CA ILE A 9 -11.72 -9.91 8.67
C ILE A 9 -10.43 -9.95 9.49
N ASP A 10 -9.87 -11.15 9.65
CA ASP A 10 -8.50 -11.29 10.17
C ASP A 10 -7.49 -10.92 9.07
N ILE A 11 -6.90 -9.74 9.24
CA ILE A 11 -5.94 -9.17 8.28
C ILE A 11 -4.50 -9.20 8.80
N GLN A 12 -4.24 -9.78 9.98
CA GLN A 12 -2.89 -9.80 10.54
C GLN A 12 -1.90 -10.48 9.59
N GLY A 13 -0.78 -9.79 9.33
CA GLY A 13 0.26 -10.23 8.40
C GLY A 13 -0.21 -10.37 6.95
N LYS A 14 -1.32 -9.74 6.54
CA LYS A 14 -1.82 -9.75 5.17
C LYS A 14 -1.48 -8.45 4.45
N ASP A 15 -1.29 -8.54 3.14
CA ASP A 15 -1.16 -7.39 2.25
C ASP A 15 -2.53 -6.94 1.73
N ILE A 16 -2.93 -5.72 2.09
CA ILE A 16 -4.16 -5.09 1.59
C ILE A 16 -3.81 -4.21 0.39
N THR A 17 -4.31 -4.58 -0.78
CA THR A 17 -4.21 -3.78 -2.00
C THR A 17 -5.48 -2.95 -2.20
N ALA A 18 -5.32 -1.74 -2.70
CA ALA A 18 -6.47 -0.88 -3.02
C ALA A 18 -6.17 0.02 -4.22
N ASP A 19 -7.23 0.44 -4.91
CA ASP A 19 -7.13 1.40 -5.99
C ASP A 19 -6.72 2.80 -5.51
N ALA A 20 -6.50 3.70 -6.46
CA ALA A 20 -6.03 5.05 -6.17
C ALA A 20 -7.04 5.96 -5.46
N LEU A 21 -8.34 5.65 -5.47
CA LEU A 21 -9.34 6.40 -4.69
C LEU A 21 -9.23 6.09 -3.19
N LEU A 22 -8.65 4.94 -2.84
CA LEU A 22 -8.46 4.47 -1.48
C LEU A 22 -7.07 4.76 -0.91
N THR A 23 -6.21 5.49 -1.63
CA THR A 23 -4.89 5.93 -1.15
C THR A 23 -5.00 7.04 -0.10
N GLN A 24 -5.55 6.67 1.06
CA GLN A 24 -5.91 7.55 2.15
C GLN A 24 -5.06 7.23 3.37
N ARG A 25 -4.47 8.27 3.98
CA ARG A 25 -3.62 8.13 5.18
C ARG A 25 -4.36 7.43 6.33
N LYS A 26 -5.66 7.69 6.48
CA LYS A 26 -6.51 7.06 7.49
C LYS A 26 -6.64 5.54 7.28
N LEU A 27 -6.75 5.08 6.03
CA LEU A 27 -6.76 3.65 5.70
C LEU A 27 -5.42 3.01 6.02
N ALA A 28 -4.32 3.62 5.55
CA ALA A 28 -2.97 3.14 5.81
C ALA A 28 -2.68 2.99 7.32
N ALA A 29 -3.01 4.03 8.10
CA ALA A 29 -2.84 4.00 9.56
C ALA A 29 -3.68 2.90 10.22
N TYR A 30 -4.92 2.70 9.78
CA TYR A 30 -5.78 1.62 10.28
C TYR A 30 -5.18 0.23 9.98
N VAL A 31 -4.74 -0.02 8.74
CA VAL A 31 -4.13 -1.30 8.33
C VAL A 31 -2.89 -1.60 9.17
N VAL A 32 -1.99 -0.63 9.34
CA VAL A 32 -0.78 -0.78 10.16
C VAL A 32 -1.13 -1.04 11.63
N SER A 33 -2.14 -0.35 12.17
CA SER A 33 -2.59 -0.57 13.56
C SER A 33 -3.15 -1.97 13.83
N ARG A 34 -3.52 -2.70 12.77
CA ARG A 34 -4.00 -4.08 12.80
C ARG A 34 -2.89 -5.09 12.44
N GLU A 35 -1.63 -4.67 12.47
CA GLU A 35 -0.46 -5.49 12.14
C GLU A 35 -0.53 -6.11 10.73
N ALA A 36 -1.12 -5.36 9.80
CA ALA A 36 -1.23 -5.71 8.39
C ALA A 36 -0.38 -4.76 7.52
N HIS A 37 -0.18 -5.14 6.27
CA HIS A 37 0.60 -4.40 5.29
C HIS A 37 -0.33 -3.82 4.20
N TYR A 38 0.14 -2.81 3.46
CA TYR A 38 -0.64 -2.23 2.37
C TYR A 38 0.19 -1.89 1.13
N HIS A 39 -0.46 -1.98 -0.02
CA HIS A 39 0.05 -1.46 -1.28
C HIS A 39 -1.06 -0.69 -1.99
N PHE A 40 -0.99 0.65 -1.90
CA PHE A 40 -1.96 1.57 -2.50
C PHE A 40 -1.35 2.30 -3.69
N THR A 41 -2.11 2.40 -4.77
CA THR A 41 -1.65 3.06 -5.99
C THR A 41 -1.93 4.56 -5.94
N VAL A 42 -1.00 5.43 -6.34
CA VAL A 42 -1.27 6.87 -6.39
C VAL A 42 -1.79 7.24 -7.77
N LYS A 43 -2.84 8.08 -7.84
CA LYS A 43 -3.34 8.59 -9.13
C LYS A 43 -2.38 9.64 -9.68
N GLY A 44 -1.95 9.48 -10.93
CA GLY A 44 -1.00 10.39 -11.60
C GLY A 44 -1.52 11.79 -11.95
N ASN A 45 -2.71 12.19 -11.47
CA ASN A 45 -3.24 13.53 -11.69
C ASN A 45 -2.77 14.55 -10.63
N GLN A 46 -1.86 14.15 -9.73
CA GLN A 46 -1.26 14.99 -8.69
C GLN A 46 0.23 15.22 -9.00
N PRO A 47 0.58 16.27 -9.77
CA PRO A 47 1.93 16.42 -10.32
C PRO A 47 3.02 16.56 -9.25
N THR A 48 2.76 17.30 -8.16
CA THR A 48 3.71 17.43 -7.04
C THR A 48 3.99 16.09 -6.38
N LEU A 49 2.92 15.35 -6.03
CA LEU A 49 3.06 14.04 -5.39
C LEU A 49 3.79 13.03 -6.29
N GLN A 50 3.53 13.08 -7.60
CA GLN A 50 4.26 12.25 -8.56
C GLN A 50 5.76 12.58 -8.57
N ALA A 51 6.12 13.86 -8.58
CA ALA A 51 7.52 14.30 -8.51
C ALA A 51 8.18 13.88 -7.19
N ASP A 52 7.48 14.02 -6.07
CA ASP A 52 7.98 13.62 -4.75
C ASP A 52 8.23 12.11 -4.66
N ILE A 53 7.32 11.29 -5.20
CA ILE A 53 7.49 9.84 -5.28
C ILE A 53 8.68 9.49 -6.17
N ALA A 54 8.80 10.11 -7.34
CA ALA A 54 9.93 9.89 -8.25
C ALA A 54 11.26 10.25 -7.59
N LEU A 55 11.31 11.37 -6.86
CA LEU A 55 12.48 11.81 -6.11
C LEU A 55 12.85 10.80 -5.00
N LEU A 56 11.86 10.36 -4.21
CA LEU A 56 12.07 9.39 -3.13
C LEU A 56 12.69 8.08 -3.64
N PHE A 57 12.28 7.64 -4.82
CA PHE A 57 12.75 6.39 -5.43
C PHE A 57 13.87 6.57 -6.46
N GLN A 58 14.46 7.76 -6.61
CA GLN A 58 15.50 8.06 -7.61
C GLN A 58 16.68 7.08 -7.58
N ASN A 59 17.08 6.66 -6.37
CA ASN A 59 18.22 5.76 -6.15
C ASN A 59 17.79 4.37 -5.65
N ARG A 60 16.55 3.97 -5.93
CA ARG A 60 16.00 2.68 -5.52
C ARG A 60 16.83 1.54 -6.12
N GLN A 61 17.26 0.63 -5.27
CA GLN A 61 17.96 -0.60 -5.67
C GLN A 61 16.99 -1.66 -6.20
N ALA A 62 17.53 -2.78 -6.68
CA ALA A 62 16.71 -3.93 -7.05
C ALA A 62 15.79 -4.35 -5.89
N SER A 63 14.61 -4.88 -6.23
CA SER A 63 13.68 -5.42 -5.22
C SER A 63 14.30 -6.61 -4.51
N ASP A 64 14.14 -6.68 -3.19
CA ASP A 64 14.49 -7.86 -2.37
C ASP A 64 13.49 -9.03 -2.58
N GLN A 65 12.73 -9.02 -3.68
CA GLN A 65 11.76 -10.05 -4.00
C GLN A 65 12.45 -11.41 -4.09
N VAL A 66 11.90 -12.40 -3.39
CA VAL A 66 12.27 -13.79 -3.57
C VAL A 66 11.29 -14.38 -4.59
N VAL A 67 11.81 -14.85 -5.71
CA VAL A 67 10.99 -15.58 -6.69
C VAL A 67 10.67 -16.94 -6.08
N VAL A 68 9.43 -17.09 -5.62
CA VAL A 68 8.91 -18.38 -5.15
C VAL A 68 8.28 -19.08 -6.35
N SER A 69 8.95 -20.09 -6.88
CA SER A 69 8.35 -21.00 -7.85
C SER A 69 7.32 -21.88 -7.15
N PRO A 70 6.08 -22.02 -7.67
CA PRO A 70 5.15 -23.04 -7.19
C PRO A 70 5.78 -24.45 -7.35
N PRO A 71 5.41 -25.42 -6.49
CA PRO A 71 5.81 -26.82 -6.65
C PRO A 71 5.25 -27.46 -7.92
#